data_AF-A0A0A2V894-F1
#
_entry.id   AF-A0A0A2V894-F1
#
_cell.length_a   1.000
_cell.length_b   1.000
_cell.length_c   1.000
_cell.angle_alpha   90.00
_cell.angle_beta   90.00
_cell.angle_gamma   90.00
#
_symmetry.space_group_name_H-M   'P 1'
#
loop_
_entity.id
_entity.type
_entity.pdbx_description
1 polymer ?
#
loop_
_entity_poly.entity_id
_entity_poly.type
_entity_poly.pdbx_seq_one_letter_code
_entity_poly.pdbx_strand_id
1 'polypeptide(L)'
;MSHQTSKSQFDLATLELTTKLLRINPEYYTVWNTRRRCLMSGLLMKQSRKSPQPGASEYPKNSKEPICSSRSLRPTDSSGAEPKQHRPTASQHTTAPGRNKERGTEEGTNQSSKIIGDELIFTLPLLIALPKCYWIWNYRMWTLEQATLLLPVESVKSIWQGELGLVSKMLSRDQRNYHAWAYRRYVVSHLESSELDGQSMVESEFAYTTKMVNLNLSNFSAWHNRAQLIPRLLVERNANDSLQFSMIDRGLNVGPEDQSLWYYHQYLIFNVAEQPANLAIVPEMVVDDRVKLISRQVDFIKDLLEDYHDVKWIFEMLLEYTLLTYKLRNEPLGVEQSKELVGWVASIKRLDPQRFNRWQELAKKLKIPD
;
A
#
# COMPACT_ATOMS: atom_id res chain seq x y z
N MET A 1 8.44 -0.66 -46.96
CA MET A 1 7.68 -0.15 -45.79
C MET A 1 8.62 0.07 -44.60
N SER A 2 9.56 0.99 -44.76
CA SER A 2 10.63 1.23 -43.77
C SER A 2 11.35 2.53 -44.10
N HIS A 3 10.65 3.68 -44.02
CA HIS A 3 11.26 5.02 -43.97
C HIS A 3 10.16 6.07 -43.77
N GLN A 4 9.66 6.22 -42.54
CA GLN A 4 8.93 7.43 -42.12
C GLN A 4 8.75 7.51 -40.59
N THR A 5 9.79 7.24 -39.81
CA THR A 5 9.92 7.86 -38.49
C THR A 5 10.45 9.28 -38.69
N SER A 6 9.60 10.16 -39.25
CA SER A 6 9.92 11.58 -39.40
C SER A 6 10.19 12.16 -38.03
N LYS A 7 11.30 12.89 -37.88
CA LYS A 7 11.67 13.73 -36.72
C LYS A 7 10.43 14.13 -35.91
N SER A 8 10.14 13.45 -34.80
CA SER A 8 9.03 13.84 -33.93
C SER A 8 9.37 15.21 -33.34
N GLN A 9 8.84 16.26 -33.96
CA GLN A 9 8.79 17.58 -33.34
C GLN A 9 7.75 17.48 -32.23
N PHE A 10 8.23 17.27 -31.02
CA PHE A 10 7.42 17.28 -29.81
C PHE A 10 7.07 18.74 -29.46
N ASP A 11 6.11 19.29 -30.20
CA ASP A 11 5.67 20.68 -30.15
C ASP A 11 4.33 20.85 -29.40
N LEU A 12 3.88 22.11 -29.26
CA LEU A 12 2.61 22.44 -28.59
C LEU A 12 1.40 21.86 -29.32
N ALA A 13 1.43 21.80 -30.66
CA ALA A 13 0.37 21.22 -31.47
C ALA A 13 0.20 19.70 -31.18
N THR A 14 1.31 18.99 -31.01
CA THR A 14 1.30 17.58 -30.59
C THR A 14 0.67 17.43 -29.21
N LEU A 15 0.99 18.32 -28.26
CA LEU A 15 0.38 18.30 -26.93
C LEU A 15 -1.14 18.50 -27.00
N GLU A 16 -1.62 19.46 -27.78
CA GLU A 16 -3.06 19.68 -28.01
C GLU A 16 -3.77 18.48 -28.65
N LEU A 17 -3.12 17.83 -29.62
CA LEU A 17 -3.67 16.62 -30.24
C LEU A 17 -3.79 15.48 -29.22
N THR A 18 -2.79 15.28 -28.35
CA THR A 18 -2.89 14.29 -27.27
C THR A 18 -4.04 14.61 -26.30
N THR A 19 -4.28 15.88 -25.99
CA THR A 19 -5.44 16.30 -25.16
C THR A 19 -6.76 15.86 -25.80
N LYS A 20 -6.94 16.09 -27.11
CA LYS A 20 -8.17 15.70 -27.83
C LYS A 20 -8.35 14.18 -27.83
N LEU A 21 -7.29 13.43 -28.14
CA LEU A 21 -7.33 11.98 -28.20
C LEU A 21 -7.63 11.33 -26.83
N LEU A 22 -7.02 11.83 -25.75
CA LEU A 22 -7.23 11.29 -24.41
C LEU A 22 -8.61 11.61 -23.84
N ARG A 23 -9.25 12.70 -24.28
CA ARG A 23 -10.66 12.98 -23.98
C ARG A 23 -11.62 12.02 -24.68
N ILE A 24 -11.22 11.46 -25.83
CA ILE A 24 -12.00 10.44 -26.54
C ILE A 24 -11.78 9.07 -25.90
N ASN A 25 -10.51 8.69 -25.68
CA ASN A 25 -10.16 7.41 -25.09
C ASN A 25 -8.84 7.49 -24.31
N PRO A 26 -8.88 7.50 -22.96
CA PRO A 26 -7.67 7.52 -22.14
C PRO A 26 -7.00 6.15 -21.98
N GLU A 27 -7.53 5.07 -22.57
CA GLU A 27 -6.87 3.75 -22.52
C GLU A 27 -5.66 3.64 -23.49
N TYR A 28 -5.48 4.60 -24.39
CA TYR A 28 -4.37 4.57 -25.35
C TYR A 28 -3.05 5.01 -24.72
N TYR A 29 -2.31 4.03 -24.19
CA TYR A 29 -1.00 4.23 -23.56
C TYR A 29 0.02 4.98 -24.43
N THR A 30 0.00 4.78 -25.75
CA THR A 30 0.90 5.47 -26.69
C THR A 30 0.67 6.97 -26.67
N VAL A 31 -0.58 7.42 -26.53
CA VAL A 31 -0.92 8.84 -26.48
C VAL A 31 -0.39 9.48 -25.19
N TRP A 32 -0.52 8.79 -24.05
CA TRP A 32 0.10 9.22 -22.78
C TRP A 32 1.62 9.32 -22.87
N ASN A 33 2.27 8.35 -23.50
CA ASN A 33 3.72 8.37 -23.69
C ASN A 33 4.18 9.52 -24.61
N THR A 34 3.45 9.77 -25.70
CA THR A 34 3.70 10.94 -26.56
C THR A 34 3.53 12.23 -25.77
N ARG A 35 2.47 12.33 -24.95
CA ARG A 35 2.22 13.50 -24.09
C ARG A 35 3.38 13.74 -23.11
N ARG A 36 3.85 12.70 -22.42
CA ARG A 36 5.04 12.78 -21.54
C ARG A 36 6.27 13.30 -22.29
N ARG A 37 6.54 12.77 -23.48
CA ARG A 37 7.68 13.20 -24.31
C ARG A 37 7.58 14.68 -24.68
N CYS A 38 6.40 15.18 -25.06
CA CYS A 38 6.15 16.60 -25.31
C CYS A 38 6.52 17.48 -24.10
N LEU A 39 6.04 17.11 -22.92
CA LEU A 39 6.32 17.86 -21.70
C LEU A 39 7.81 17.82 -21.34
N MET A 40 8.42 16.64 -21.40
CA MET A 40 9.84 16.48 -21.11
C MET A 40 10.70 17.25 -22.09
N SER A 41 10.54 17.09 -23.40
CA SER A 41 11.46 17.69 -24.39
C SER A 41 11.37 19.21 -24.50
N GLY A 42 10.19 19.79 -24.24
CA GLY A 42 9.93 21.20 -24.54
C GLY A 42 9.67 22.08 -23.32
N LEU A 43 8.84 21.60 -22.39
CA LEU A 43 8.20 22.45 -21.38
C LEU A 43 8.84 22.32 -19.99
N LEU A 44 9.42 21.16 -19.67
CA LEU A 44 10.08 20.88 -18.39
C LEU A 44 11.63 20.87 -18.48
N MET A 45 12.24 20.59 -19.65
CA MET A 45 13.70 20.43 -19.81
C MET A 45 14.54 21.73 -19.88
N LYS A 46 13.95 22.93 -19.88
CA LYS A 46 14.75 24.18 -19.95
C LYS A 46 15.66 24.41 -18.73
N GLN A 47 15.65 23.54 -17.72
CA GLN A 47 16.43 23.68 -16.49
C GLN A 47 17.45 22.56 -16.21
N SER A 48 17.58 21.53 -17.06
CA SER A 48 18.49 20.39 -16.79
C SER A 48 19.96 20.59 -17.22
N ARG A 49 20.31 21.62 -18.01
CA ARG A 49 21.71 21.79 -18.47
C ARG A 49 22.61 22.47 -17.44
N LYS A 50 22.99 21.72 -16.40
CA LYS A 50 24.35 21.75 -15.82
C LYS A 50 24.73 20.35 -15.33
N SER A 51 25.20 19.52 -16.26
CA SER A 51 26.06 18.38 -15.91
C SER A 51 27.49 18.72 -16.37
N PRO A 52 28.52 18.55 -15.54
CA PRO A 52 29.91 18.57 -15.99
C PRO A 52 30.15 17.41 -16.98
N GLN A 53 30.98 17.65 -18.00
CA GLN A 53 31.38 16.65 -18.98
C GLN A 53 32.28 15.54 -18.38
N PRO A 54 32.44 14.39 -19.07
CA PRO A 54 32.56 13.08 -18.46
C PRO A 54 34.00 12.69 -18.10
N GLY A 55 34.18 12.16 -16.88
CA GLY A 55 35.26 11.24 -16.56
C GLY A 55 34.77 9.82 -16.81
N ALA A 56 35.54 9.05 -17.58
CA ALA A 56 35.24 7.68 -17.96
C ALA A 56 35.04 6.76 -16.73
N SER A 57 33.93 6.01 -16.71
CA SER A 57 33.89 4.71 -16.03
C SER A 57 32.73 3.88 -16.56
N GLU A 58 32.97 2.57 -16.65
CA GLU A 58 32.24 1.56 -17.42
C GLU A 58 30.84 1.27 -16.88
N TYR A 59 29.92 0.95 -17.80
CA TYR A 59 28.63 0.35 -17.48
C TYR A 59 28.81 -1.13 -17.08
N PRO A 60 28.06 -1.62 -16.08
CA PRO A 60 27.52 -2.97 -16.14
C PRO A 60 26.06 -2.92 -16.57
N LYS A 61 25.78 -3.57 -17.70
CA LYS A 61 24.43 -3.98 -18.10
C LYS A 61 23.87 -4.92 -17.02
N ASN A 62 22.68 -4.63 -16.50
CA ASN A 62 21.76 -5.70 -16.14
C ASN A 62 20.30 -5.22 -16.20
N SER A 63 19.61 -5.71 -17.22
CA SER A 63 18.17 -5.74 -17.36
C SER A 63 17.54 -6.60 -16.28
N LYS A 64 16.57 -6.07 -15.52
CA LYS A 64 15.48 -6.87 -14.93
C LYS A 64 14.14 -6.12 -14.97
N GLU A 65 13.15 -6.85 -15.46
CA GLU A 65 11.71 -6.64 -15.45
C GLU A 65 11.10 -6.49 -14.03
N PRO A 66 9.80 -6.14 -13.91
CA PRO A 66 9.26 -5.46 -12.73
C PRO A 66 9.11 -6.40 -11.54
N ILE A 67 9.62 -5.98 -10.37
CA ILE A 67 9.56 -6.79 -9.15
C ILE A 67 8.34 -6.38 -8.32
N CYS A 68 7.42 -7.33 -8.26
CA CYS A 68 6.44 -7.53 -7.20
C CYS A 68 7.15 -7.95 -5.90
N SER A 69 6.69 -7.40 -4.77
CA SER A 69 6.86 -7.88 -3.39
C SER A 69 8.25 -7.88 -2.71
N SER A 70 8.23 -7.35 -1.48
CA SER A 70 8.98 -7.77 -0.29
C SER A 70 10.52 -7.79 -0.33
N ARG A 71 11.14 -6.84 0.40
CA ARG A 71 12.44 -7.04 1.08
C ARG A 71 12.55 -6.03 2.24
N SER A 72 12.37 -6.45 3.49
CA SER A 72 13.39 -7.03 4.40
C SER A 72 14.61 -6.13 4.59
N LEU A 73 14.52 -5.29 5.62
CA LEU A 73 15.61 -4.53 6.23
C LEU A 73 16.56 -5.50 6.96
N ARG A 74 17.86 -5.27 6.82
CA ARG A 74 18.88 -5.81 7.74
C ARG A 74 19.47 -4.63 8.54
N PRO A 75 19.82 -4.84 9.82
CA PRO A 75 20.36 -3.81 10.70
C PRO A 75 21.89 -3.71 10.57
N THR A 76 22.43 -2.53 10.86
CA THR A 76 23.85 -2.32 11.15
C THR A 76 23.99 -1.65 12.50
N ASP A 77 24.71 -2.33 13.40
CA ASP A 77 25.05 -1.92 14.75
C ASP A 77 26.18 -0.89 14.80
N SER A 78 25.92 0.15 15.59
CA SER A 78 26.75 0.86 16.59
C SER A 78 28.24 1.19 16.39
N SER A 79 28.50 2.48 16.66
CA SER A 79 29.46 3.05 17.63
C SER A 79 30.80 3.66 17.15
N GLY A 80 31.10 4.86 17.68
CA GLY A 80 32.48 5.24 18.05
C GLY A 80 33.01 6.62 17.62
N ALA A 81 32.82 7.62 18.48
CA ALA A 81 33.79 8.66 18.88
C ALA A 81 34.33 9.75 17.90
N GLU A 82 34.00 11.00 18.23
CA GLU A 82 34.82 12.23 18.08
C GLU A 82 36.04 12.22 19.06
N PRO A 83 37.09 13.11 19.01
CA PRO A 83 37.04 14.56 18.66
C PRO A 83 38.30 15.28 18.08
N LYS A 84 38.08 16.52 17.56
CA LYS A 84 38.99 17.72 17.50
C LYS A 84 40.25 17.61 16.59
N GLN A 85 40.85 18.63 15.94
CA GLN A 85 40.99 20.08 16.18
C GLN A 85 41.73 20.76 14.97
N HIS A 86 41.67 22.11 14.90
CA HIS A 86 42.58 23.09 14.24
C HIS A 86 42.23 23.83 12.91
N ARG A 87 42.03 25.15 13.08
CA ARG A 87 42.11 26.34 12.17
C ARG A 87 43.59 26.77 11.98
N PRO A 88 43.99 27.86 11.24
CA PRO A 88 43.29 28.84 10.37
C PRO A 88 44.00 29.05 8.99
N THR A 89 43.64 29.91 8.02
CA THR A 89 43.43 31.38 7.87
C THR A 89 43.20 31.57 6.34
N ALA A 90 42.40 32.47 5.77
CA ALA A 90 42.65 33.90 5.58
C ALA A 90 41.50 34.51 4.72
N SER A 91 41.28 35.82 4.88
CA SER A 91 40.21 36.59 4.23
C SER A 91 40.50 36.91 2.76
N GLN A 92 39.45 37.11 1.95
CA GLN A 92 39.43 38.16 0.93
C GLN A 92 37.98 38.58 0.59
N HIS A 93 37.72 39.88 0.75
CA HIS A 93 36.56 40.59 0.22
C HIS A 93 36.58 40.57 -1.32
N THR A 94 35.43 40.40 -1.98
CA THR A 94 34.76 41.43 -2.82
C THR A 94 33.78 40.83 -3.85
N THR A 95 32.76 41.64 -4.14
CA THR A 95 31.81 41.62 -5.28
C THR A 95 30.70 40.56 -5.31
N ALA A 96 29.46 41.05 -5.14
CA ALA A 96 28.22 40.32 -5.35
C ALA A 96 27.90 40.14 -6.84
N PRO A 97 27.54 38.92 -7.28
CA PRO A 97 26.82 38.70 -8.53
C PRO A 97 25.53 37.90 -8.23
N GLY A 98 24.55 38.51 -7.57
CA GLY A 98 23.35 37.78 -7.08
C GLY A 98 22.09 37.92 -7.93
N ARG A 99 21.84 39.09 -8.55
CA ARG A 99 20.45 39.45 -8.88
C ARG A 99 19.85 38.84 -10.16
N ASN A 100 20.68 38.46 -11.14
CA ASN A 100 20.18 37.91 -12.42
C ASN A 100 20.08 36.39 -12.44
N LYS A 101 20.74 35.68 -11.52
CA LYS A 101 20.77 34.21 -11.48
C LYS A 101 19.53 33.66 -10.76
N GLU A 102 19.10 34.32 -9.68
CA GLU A 102 17.89 33.99 -8.92
C GLU A 102 16.62 34.17 -9.76
N ARG A 103 16.53 35.27 -10.52
CA ARG A 103 15.36 35.59 -11.36
C ARG A 103 15.09 34.55 -12.45
N GLY A 104 16.13 34.01 -13.08
CA GLY A 104 16.00 32.98 -14.12
C GLY A 104 15.61 31.60 -13.57
N THR A 105 16.02 31.27 -12.34
CA THR A 105 15.55 30.07 -11.63
C THR A 105 14.10 30.20 -11.17
N GLU A 106 13.72 31.36 -10.61
CA GLU A 106 12.34 31.62 -10.17
C GLU A 106 11.32 31.60 -11.32
N GLU A 107 11.63 32.23 -12.46
CA GLU A 107 10.74 32.22 -13.63
C GLU A 107 10.51 30.81 -14.18
N GLY A 108 11.56 29.99 -14.25
CA GLY A 108 11.43 28.61 -14.72
C GLY A 108 10.74 27.69 -13.70
N THR A 109 10.95 27.89 -12.40
CA THR A 109 10.20 27.18 -11.34
C THR A 109 8.71 27.53 -11.39
N ASN A 110 8.36 28.80 -11.59
CA ASN A 110 6.98 29.24 -11.76
C ASN A 110 6.34 28.63 -13.01
N GLN A 111 7.09 28.54 -14.11
CA GLN A 111 6.62 27.89 -15.34
C GLN A 111 6.39 26.39 -15.14
N SER A 112 7.32 25.68 -14.51
CA SER A 112 7.18 24.25 -14.18
C SER A 112 5.98 24.01 -13.27
N SER A 113 5.81 24.86 -12.24
CA SER A 113 4.68 24.79 -11.30
C SER A 113 3.34 24.91 -12.03
N LYS A 114 3.24 25.88 -12.95
CA LYS A 114 2.06 26.06 -13.79
C LYS A 114 1.77 24.83 -14.66
N ILE A 115 2.77 24.31 -15.36
CA ILE A 115 2.61 23.13 -16.23
C ILE A 115 2.13 21.92 -15.43
N ILE A 116 2.75 21.67 -14.27
CA ILE A 116 2.36 20.57 -13.37
C ILE A 116 0.90 20.75 -12.92
N GLY A 117 0.55 21.95 -12.47
CA GLY A 117 -0.83 22.27 -12.08
C GLY A 117 -1.83 22.03 -13.21
N ASP A 118 -1.51 22.50 -14.42
CA ASP A 118 -2.35 22.32 -15.60
C ASP A 118 -2.54 20.83 -15.97
N GLU A 119 -1.50 19.99 -15.84
CA GLU A 119 -1.60 18.54 -16.10
C GLU A 119 -2.39 17.79 -15.02
N LEU A 120 -2.25 18.18 -13.75
CA LEU A 120 -3.07 17.63 -12.67
C LEU A 120 -4.55 18.02 -12.83
N ILE A 121 -4.84 19.24 -13.28
CA ILE A 121 -6.21 19.69 -13.62
C ILE A 121 -6.73 18.92 -14.84
N PHE A 122 -5.91 18.74 -15.87
CA PHE A 122 -6.28 18.03 -17.09
C PHE A 122 -6.69 16.58 -16.83
N THR A 123 -5.96 15.87 -15.97
CA THR A 123 -6.23 14.46 -15.66
C THR A 123 -7.45 14.27 -14.76
N LEU A 124 -7.86 15.28 -13.98
CA LEU A 124 -8.97 15.19 -13.03
C LEU A 124 -10.32 14.77 -13.67
N PRO A 125 -10.84 15.43 -14.72
CA PRO A 125 -12.10 15.02 -15.34
C PRO A 125 -12.01 13.62 -15.97
N LEU A 126 -10.86 13.24 -16.52
CA LEU A 126 -10.65 11.89 -17.06
C LEU A 126 -10.72 10.84 -15.95
N LEU A 127 -10.08 11.13 -14.81
CA LEU A 127 -10.06 10.25 -13.65
C LEU A 127 -11.46 10.08 -13.02
N ILE A 128 -12.27 11.15 -12.98
CA ILE A 128 -13.66 11.09 -12.49
C ILE A 128 -14.55 10.26 -13.42
N ALA A 129 -14.32 10.34 -14.74
CA ALA A 129 -15.09 9.62 -15.74
C ALA A 129 -14.69 8.13 -15.83
N LEU A 130 -13.39 7.83 -15.78
CA LEU A 130 -12.82 6.50 -15.96
C LEU A 130 -11.86 6.15 -14.81
N PRO A 131 -12.37 6.02 -13.56
CA PRO A 131 -11.55 5.85 -12.35
C PRO A 131 -10.82 4.49 -12.26
N LYS A 132 -11.05 3.60 -13.23
CA LYS A 132 -10.39 2.29 -13.36
C LYS A 132 -9.38 2.24 -14.51
N CYS A 133 -9.20 3.33 -15.26
CA CYS A 133 -8.19 3.38 -16.32
C CYS A 133 -6.80 3.50 -15.69
N TYR A 134 -5.99 2.45 -15.86
CA TYR A 134 -4.62 2.39 -15.31
C TYR A 134 -3.75 3.56 -15.77
N TRP A 135 -3.86 3.95 -17.05
CA TRP A 135 -2.97 4.94 -17.65
C TRP A 135 -3.16 6.35 -17.11
N ILE A 136 -4.37 6.70 -16.65
CA ILE A 136 -4.62 8.00 -16.00
C ILE A 136 -3.87 8.04 -14.67
N TRP A 137 -4.00 7.00 -13.84
CA TRP A 137 -3.27 6.89 -12.57
C TRP A 137 -1.76 6.91 -12.78
N ASN A 138 -1.26 6.12 -13.73
CA ASN A 138 0.15 6.06 -14.07
C ASN A 138 0.69 7.42 -14.52
N TYR A 139 -0.04 8.15 -15.36
CA TYR A 139 0.35 9.48 -15.81
C TYR A 139 0.31 10.51 -14.67
N ARG A 140 -0.70 10.44 -13.81
CA ARG A 140 -0.81 11.32 -12.64
C ARG A 140 0.34 11.12 -11.66
N MET A 141 0.70 9.87 -11.34
CA MET A 141 1.89 9.56 -10.52
C MET A 141 3.17 10.15 -11.11
N TRP A 142 3.40 9.94 -12.42
CA TRP A 142 4.54 10.54 -13.11
C TRP A 142 4.57 12.07 -13.02
N THR A 143 3.40 12.72 -13.14
CA THR A 143 3.28 14.19 -13.03
C THR A 143 3.70 14.68 -11.63
N LEU A 144 3.34 13.93 -10.59
CA LEU A 144 3.74 14.24 -9.21
C LEU A 144 5.22 14.00 -8.97
N GLU A 145 5.80 12.95 -9.56
CA GLU A 145 7.26 12.74 -9.54
C GLU A 145 7.99 13.92 -10.19
N GLN A 146 7.48 14.44 -11.31
CA GLN A 146 8.03 15.66 -11.91
C GLN A 146 7.89 16.88 -10.98
N ALA A 147 6.81 16.98 -10.21
CA ALA A 147 6.66 18.01 -9.20
C ALA A 147 7.75 17.94 -8.13
N THR A 148 7.99 16.75 -7.58
CA THR A 148 9.06 16.52 -6.60
C THR A 148 10.45 16.86 -7.14
N LEU A 149 10.70 16.60 -8.42
CA LEU A 149 12.00 16.89 -9.05
C LEU A 149 12.22 18.38 -9.37
N LEU A 150 11.16 19.14 -9.65
CA LEU A 150 11.27 20.46 -10.27
C LEU A 150 10.85 21.62 -9.38
N LEU A 151 10.08 21.36 -8.31
CA LEU A 151 9.48 22.41 -7.48
C LEU A 151 10.08 22.45 -6.07
N PRO A 152 9.99 23.59 -5.37
CA PRO A 152 10.41 23.69 -3.98
C PRO A 152 9.58 22.76 -3.08
N VAL A 153 10.22 22.18 -2.06
CA VAL A 153 9.63 21.19 -1.14
C VAL A 153 8.26 21.62 -0.61
N GLU A 154 8.10 22.88 -0.21
CA GLU A 154 6.84 23.37 0.35
C GLU A 154 5.68 23.35 -0.66
N SER A 155 5.96 23.69 -1.93
CA SER A 155 4.97 23.60 -3.01
C SER A 155 4.61 22.14 -3.30
N VAL A 156 5.60 21.25 -3.28
CA VAL A 156 5.41 19.82 -3.51
C VAL A 156 4.57 19.20 -2.41
N LYS A 157 4.83 19.49 -1.14
CA LYS A 157 4.02 19.05 0.01
C LYS A 157 2.54 19.37 -0.18
N SER A 158 2.23 20.61 -0.54
CA SER A 158 0.85 21.04 -0.78
C SER A 158 0.18 20.26 -1.90
N ILE A 159 0.90 20.00 -3.00
CA ILE A 159 0.41 19.19 -4.12
C ILE A 159 0.07 17.76 -3.64
N TRP A 160 1.00 17.05 -2.99
CA TRP A 160 0.76 15.69 -2.51
C TRP A 160 -0.33 15.60 -1.44
N GLN A 161 -0.46 16.61 -0.56
CA GLN A 161 -1.58 16.70 0.38
C GLN A 161 -2.92 16.86 -0.34
N GLY A 162 -2.96 17.66 -1.41
CA GLY A 162 -4.12 17.76 -2.30
C GLY A 162 -4.52 16.41 -2.90
N GLU A 163 -3.54 15.59 -3.29
CA GLU A 163 -3.77 14.23 -3.80
C GLU A 163 -4.35 13.29 -2.75
N LEU A 164 -3.93 13.41 -1.49
CA LEU A 164 -4.52 12.67 -0.38
C LEU A 164 -6.00 13.04 -0.18
N GLY A 165 -6.34 14.32 -0.37
CA GLY A 165 -7.72 14.80 -0.39
C GLY A 165 -8.53 14.25 -1.58
N LEU A 166 -7.95 14.25 -2.78
CA LEU A 166 -8.56 13.71 -4.00
C LEU A 166 -8.88 12.22 -3.83
N VAL A 167 -7.88 11.41 -3.44
CA VAL A 167 -8.07 9.96 -3.32
C VAL A 167 -9.07 9.61 -2.21
N SER A 168 -9.14 10.42 -1.14
CA SER A 168 -10.18 10.28 -0.10
C SER A 168 -11.59 10.50 -0.67
N LYS A 169 -11.78 11.48 -1.55
CA LYS A 169 -13.07 11.72 -2.24
C LYS A 169 -13.39 10.58 -3.21
N MET A 170 -12.39 10.06 -3.93
CA MET A 170 -12.59 8.93 -4.83
C MET A 170 -13.01 7.66 -4.09
N LEU A 171 -12.36 7.36 -2.96
CA LEU A 171 -12.73 6.24 -2.09
C LEU A 171 -14.09 6.44 -1.42
N SER A 172 -14.53 7.68 -1.20
CA SER A 172 -15.89 7.94 -0.72
C SER A 172 -16.94 7.59 -1.77
N ARG A 173 -16.63 7.71 -3.07
CA ARG A 173 -17.52 7.34 -4.19
C ARG A 173 -17.47 5.84 -4.52
N ASP A 174 -16.28 5.24 -4.52
CA ASP A 174 -16.08 3.80 -4.69
C ASP A 174 -15.05 3.30 -3.67
N GLN A 175 -15.58 2.80 -2.55
CA GLN A 175 -14.81 2.36 -1.40
C GLN A 175 -13.94 1.12 -1.69
N ARG A 176 -14.20 0.41 -2.80
CA ARG A 176 -13.47 -0.80 -3.21
C ARG A 176 -12.60 -0.56 -4.44
N ASN A 177 -12.41 0.70 -4.86
CA ASN A 177 -11.55 1.01 -6.00
C ASN A 177 -10.09 0.65 -5.67
N TYR A 178 -9.62 -0.43 -6.30
CA TYR A 178 -8.27 -0.94 -6.11
C TYR A 178 -7.18 0.09 -6.48
N HIS A 179 -7.37 0.82 -7.58
CA HIS A 179 -6.41 1.84 -8.02
C HIS A 179 -6.35 3.00 -7.04
N ALA A 180 -7.49 3.44 -6.49
CA ALA A 180 -7.52 4.51 -5.50
C ALA A 180 -6.82 4.09 -4.20
N TRP A 181 -7.03 2.87 -3.71
CA TRP A 181 -6.28 2.37 -2.54
C TRP A 181 -4.78 2.26 -2.82
N ALA A 182 -4.38 1.77 -3.99
CA ALA A 182 -2.97 1.72 -4.39
C ALA A 182 -2.35 3.13 -4.50
N TYR A 183 -3.08 4.06 -5.10
CA TYR A 183 -2.65 5.44 -5.24
C TYR A 183 -2.57 6.15 -3.88
N ARG A 184 -3.48 5.88 -2.95
CA ARG A 184 -3.41 6.42 -1.58
C ARG A 184 -2.11 5.99 -0.89
N ARG A 185 -1.76 4.69 -0.95
CA ARG A 185 -0.50 4.19 -0.38
C ARG A 185 0.72 4.85 -1.04
N TYR A 186 0.67 5.04 -2.35
CA TYR A 186 1.73 5.74 -3.09
C TYR A 186 1.86 7.22 -2.67
N VAL A 187 0.75 7.94 -2.51
CA VAL A 187 0.76 9.34 -2.03
C VAL A 187 1.33 9.42 -0.61
N VAL A 188 0.86 8.53 0.29
CA VAL A 188 1.36 8.48 1.67
C VAL A 188 2.86 8.19 1.71
N SER A 189 3.36 7.24 0.92
CA SER A 189 4.79 6.92 0.93
C SER A 189 5.68 8.08 0.49
N HIS A 190 5.18 8.98 -0.37
CA HIS A 190 5.90 10.18 -0.78
C HIS A 190 5.78 11.29 0.28
N LEU A 191 4.61 11.45 0.90
CA LEU A 191 4.44 12.40 2.02
C LEU A 191 5.29 12.03 3.25
N GLU A 192 5.56 10.75 3.46
CA GLU A 192 6.45 10.23 4.51
C GLU A 192 7.94 10.30 4.14
N SER A 193 8.28 10.64 2.89
CA SER A 193 9.65 10.51 2.39
C SER A 193 10.58 11.62 2.90
N SER A 194 11.87 11.32 3.00
CA SER A 194 12.89 12.29 3.42
C SER A 194 13.04 13.47 2.46
N GLU A 195 12.77 13.26 1.16
CA GLU A 195 12.78 14.31 0.15
C GLU A 195 11.75 15.41 0.45
N LEU A 196 10.68 15.07 1.17
CA LEU A 196 9.66 16.00 1.61
C LEU A 196 9.74 16.29 3.11
N ASP A 197 10.85 16.02 3.80
CA ASP A 197 10.94 16.14 5.27
C ASP A 197 9.71 15.55 5.98
N GLY A 198 9.24 14.40 5.46
CA GLY A 198 8.02 13.75 5.87
C GLY A 198 8.11 13.15 7.26
N GLN A 199 6.95 12.96 7.88
CA GLN A 199 6.81 12.21 9.12
C GLN A 199 5.86 11.04 8.89
N SER A 200 6.00 10.00 9.70
CA SER A 200 5.11 8.84 9.65
C SER A 200 3.64 9.26 9.73
N MET A 201 2.86 8.71 8.80
CA MET A 201 1.41 8.86 8.73
C MET A 201 0.71 7.57 9.19
N VAL A 202 1.42 6.62 9.81
CA VAL A 202 0.83 5.32 10.20
C VAL A 202 -0.41 5.49 11.07
N GLU A 203 -0.41 6.44 12.01
CA GLU A 203 -1.53 6.73 12.90
C GLU A 203 -2.73 7.31 12.16
N SER A 204 -2.50 8.30 11.29
CA SER A 204 -3.57 8.95 10.53
C SER A 204 -4.17 8.00 9.48
N GLU A 205 -3.36 7.14 8.86
CA GLU A 205 -3.83 6.10 7.96
C GLU A 205 -4.56 4.98 8.69
N PHE A 206 -4.12 4.60 9.89
CA PHE A 206 -4.84 3.64 10.72
C PHE A 206 -6.20 4.21 11.17
N ALA A 207 -6.25 5.50 11.54
CA ALA A 207 -7.50 6.20 11.81
C ALA A 207 -8.41 6.27 10.57
N TYR A 208 -7.83 6.53 9.39
CA TYR A 208 -8.59 6.54 8.13
C TYR A 208 -9.19 5.17 7.82
N THR A 209 -8.43 4.09 7.94
CA THR A 209 -8.99 2.73 7.75
C THR A 209 -10.09 2.45 8.77
N THR A 210 -9.91 2.82 10.05
CA THR A 210 -10.94 2.70 11.10
C THR A 210 -12.24 3.41 10.69
N LYS A 211 -12.15 4.64 10.17
CA LYS A 211 -13.31 5.36 9.65
C LYS A 211 -13.98 4.59 8.50
N MET A 212 -13.19 4.07 7.55
CA MET A 212 -13.72 3.38 6.37
C MET A 212 -14.42 2.06 6.71
N VAL A 213 -13.90 1.28 7.67
CA VAL A 213 -14.58 0.04 8.12
C VAL A 213 -15.82 0.33 8.97
N ASN A 214 -15.83 1.39 9.79
CA ASN A 214 -17.03 1.79 10.52
C ASN A 214 -18.16 2.28 9.60
N LEU A 215 -17.82 2.87 8.45
CA LEU A 215 -18.82 3.26 7.45
C LEU A 215 -19.41 2.06 6.70
N ASN A 216 -18.64 0.98 6.56
CA ASN A 216 -19.05 -0.22 5.84
C ASN A 216 -18.18 -1.42 6.28
N LEU A 217 -18.77 -2.29 7.11
CA LEU A 217 -18.09 -3.48 7.62
C LEU A 217 -17.67 -4.46 6.50
N SER A 218 -18.37 -4.45 5.36
CA SER A 218 -18.04 -5.26 4.18
C SER A 218 -16.91 -4.69 3.31
N ASN A 219 -16.27 -3.61 3.75
CA ASN A 219 -15.18 -2.99 3.01
C ASN A 219 -13.87 -3.78 3.17
N PHE A 220 -13.73 -4.88 2.43
CA PHE A 220 -12.52 -5.70 2.38
C PHE A 220 -11.25 -4.88 2.13
N SER A 221 -11.30 -3.88 1.25
CA SER A 221 -10.13 -3.06 0.95
C SER A 221 -9.66 -2.25 2.16
N ALA A 222 -10.59 -1.73 2.97
CA ALA A 222 -10.24 -1.03 4.20
C ALA A 222 -9.67 -1.97 5.26
N TRP A 223 -10.26 -3.16 5.45
CA TRP A 223 -9.71 -4.20 6.33
C TRP A 223 -8.31 -4.64 5.91
N HIS A 224 -8.08 -4.85 4.61
CA HIS A 224 -6.78 -5.23 4.07
C HIS A 224 -5.73 -4.14 4.32
N ASN A 225 -6.03 -2.86 4.01
CA ASN A 225 -5.09 -1.77 4.27
C ASN A 225 -4.84 -1.62 5.78
N ARG A 226 -5.86 -1.80 6.62
CA ARG A 226 -5.71 -1.80 8.08
C ARG A 226 -4.73 -2.88 8.54
N ALA A 227 -4.91 -4.12 8.06
CA ALA A 227 -4.05 -5.25 8.37
C ALA A 227 -2.58 -4.99 8.03
N GLN A 228 -2.30 -4.34 6.89
CA GLN A 228 -0.95 -3.99 6.46
C GLN A 228 -0.28 -2.91 7.32
N LEU A 229 -1.06 -2.03 7.96
CA LEU A 229 -0.53 -0.96 8.81
C LEU A 229 -0.13 -1.45 10.20
N ILE A 230 -0.77 -2.52 10.71
CA ILE A 230 -0.59 -2.99 12.09
C ILE A 230 0.87 -3.26 12.46
N PRO A 231 1.68 -4.01 11.67
CA PRO A 231 3.06 -4.28 12.05
C PRO A 231 3.87 -3.01 12.29
N ARG A 232 3.79 -2.04 11.35
CA ARG A 232 4.47 -0.75 11.46
C ARG A 232 3.94 0.08 12.64
N LEU A 233 2.61 0.09 12.83
CA LEU A 233 1.96 0.83 13.92
C LEU A 233 2.45 0.35 15.30
N LEU A 234 2.56 -0.97 15.50
CA LEU A 234 3.02 -1.53 16.77
C LEU A 234 4.48 -1.19 17.05
N VAL A 235 5.34 -1.29 16.04
CA VAL A 235 6.76 -0.91 16.13
C VAL A 235 6.89 0.56 16.51
N GLU A 236 6.18 1.46 15.83
CA GLU A 236 6.24 2.90 16.10
C GLU A 236 5.65 3.29 17.46
N ARG A 237 4.67 2.53 17.96
CA ARG A 237 4.12 2.70 19.31
C ARG A 237 4.97 2.08 20.41
N ASN A 238 5.99 1.30 20.08
CA ASN A 238 6.72 0.44 21.02
C ASN A 238 5.77 -0.45 21.85
N ALA A 239 4.75 -1.01 21.19
CA ALA A 239 3.67 -1.77 21.83
C ALA A 239 3.76 -3.26 21.48
N ASN A 240 4.12 -4.08 22.47
CA ASN A 240 4.35 -5.52 22.26
C ASN A 240 3.07 -6.37 22.34
N ASP A 241 1.99 -5.91 22.98
CA ASP A 241 0.82 -6.77 23.31
C ASP A 241 -0.56 -6.23 22.87
N SER A 242 -0.62 -5.34 21.87
CA SER A 242 -1.85 -4.56 21.61
C SER A 242 -2.70 -5.00 20.41
N LEU A 243 -2.61 -6.28 19.99
CA LEU A 243 -3.56 -6.83 19.01
C LEU A 243 -4.96 -6.94 19.63
N GLN A 244 -5.79 -5.92 19.40
CA GLN A 244 -7.16 -5.88 19.90
C GLN A 244 -8.12 -6.43 18.84
N PHE A 245 -8.79 -7.52 19.21
CA PHE A 245 -9.86 -8.15 18.42
C PHE A 245 -11.22 -7.46 18.61
N SER A 246 -11.36 -6.58 19.61
CA SER A 246 -12.62 -5.92 19.99
C SER A 246 -13.40 -5.26 18.85
N MET A 247 -12.71 -4.76 17.82
CA MET A 247 -13.37 -4.17 16.65
C MET A 247 -13.93 -5.24 15.72
N ILE A 248 -13.16 -6.31 15.46
CA ILE A 248 -13.59 -7.37 14.56
C ILE A 248 -14.64 -8.27 15.22
N ASP A 249 -14.51 -8.56 16.51
CA ASP A 249 -15.46 -9.38 17.28
C ASP A 249 -16.85 -8.73 17.30
N ARG A 250 -16.91 -7.40 17.50
CA ARG A 250 -18.16 -6.64 17.40
C ARG A 250 -18.76 -6.71 16.00
N GLY A 251 -17.94 -6.68 14.96
CA GLY A 251 -18.39 -6.86 13.58
C GLY A 251 -18.97 -8.25 13.35
N LEU A 252 -18.31 -9.29 13.85
CA LEU A 252 -18.75 -10.68 13.72
C LEU A 252 -20.04 -10.96 14.48
N ASN A 253 -20.28 -10.32 15.63
CA ASN A 253 -21.55 -10.42 16.35
C ASN A 253 -22.76 -9.92 15.56
N VAL A 254 -22.57 -8.95 14.65
CA VAL A 254 -23.67 -8.32 13.88
C VAL A 254 -23.73 -8.78 12.43
N GLY A 255 -22.65 -9.34 11.89
CA GLY A 255 -22.54 -9.71 10.49
C GLY A 255 -21.64 -10.92 10.23
N PRO A 256 -21.86 -12.07 10.88
CA PRO A 256 -21.03 -13.25 10.69
C PRO A 256 -21.16 -13.86 9.28
N GLU A 257 -22.11 -13.43 8.47
CA GLU A 257 -22.18 -13.83 7.05
C GLU A 257 -21.09 -13.17 6.18
N ASP A 258 -20.50 -12.07 6.67
CA ASP A 258 -19.55 -11.27 5.89
C ASP A 258 -18.15 -11.88 5.90
N GLN A 259 -17.79 -12.46 4.75
CA GLN A 259 -16.48 -13.03 4.48
C GLN A 259 -15.31 -12.07 4.75
N SER A 260 -15.50 -10.76 4.57
CA SER A 260 -14.43 -9.77 4.77
C SER A 260 -13.97 -9.74 6.24
N LEU A 261 -14.93 -9.91 7.16
CA LEU A 261 -14.66 -9.92 8.59
C LEU A 261 -13.86 -11.17 8.96
N TRP A 262 -14.26 -12.33 8.46
CA TRP A 262 -13.54 -13.58 8.70
C TRP A 262 -12.13 -13.56 8.12
N TYR A 263 -11.92 -13.03 6.92
CA TYR A 263 -10.56 -12.91 6.38
C TYR A 263 -9.66 -12.00 7.20
N TYR A 264 -10.21 -10.90 7.74
CA TYR A 264 -9.44 -10.03 8.62
C TYR A 264 -9.16 -10.73 9.96
N HIS A 265 -10.15 -11.41 10.54
CA HIS A 265 -10.00 -12.20 11.77
C HIS A 265 -8.93 -13.29 11.61
N GLN A 266 -9.02 -14.05 10.52
CA GLN A 266 -8.07 -15.10 10.15
C GLN A 266 -6.66 -14.56 9.91
N TYR A 267 -6.53 -13.40 9.26
CA TYR A 267 -5.24 -12.73 9.13
C TYR A 267 -4.62 -12.44 10.50
N LEU A 268 -5.38 -11.90 11.45
CA LEU A 268 -4.85 -11.62 12.79
C LEU A 268 -4.44 -12.91 13.52
N ILE A 269 -5.27 -13.96 13.47
CA ILE A 269 -4.98 -15.24 14.11
C ILE A 269 -3.74 -15.91 13.51
N PHE A 270 -3.61 -15.97 12.18
CA PHE A 270 -2.42 -16.55 11.56
C PHE A 270 -1.16 -15.72 11.77
N ASN A 271 -1.24 -14.39 11.88
CA ASN A 271 -0.06 -13.59 12.26
C ASN A 271 0.37 -13.81 13.72
N VAL A 272 -0.55 -14.24 14.59
CA VAL A 272 -0.22 -14.68 15.96
C VAL A 272 0.29 -16.13 15.96
N ALA A 273 -0.17 -16.98 15.04
CA ALA A 273 0.13 -18.41 15.08
C ALA A 273 1.32 -18.85 14.21
N GLU A 274 1.54 -18.21 13.05
CA GLU A 274 2.55 -18.63 12.08
C GLU A 274 3.84 -17.81 12.21
N GLN A 275 4.97 -18.53 12.12
CA GLN A 275 6.35 -18.05 12.15
C GLN A 275 6.97 -18.30 10.76
N PRO A 276 7.87 -17.43 10.26
CA PRO A 276 9.00 -16.89 11.02
C PRO A 276 8.82 -15.50 11.68
N ALA A 277 9.57 -15.27 12.75
CA ALA A 277 9.54 -14.09 13.63
C ALA A 277 9.69 -12.73 12.93
N ASN A 278 10.21 -12.69 11.70
CA ASN A 278 10.37 -11.44 10.95
C ASN A 278 9.07 -10.93 10.30
N LEU A 279 8.00 -11.73 10.29
CA LEU A 279 6.70 -11.36 9.72
C LEU A 279 5.56 -11.40 10.74
N ALA A 280 5.79 -11.98 11.93
CA ALA A 280 4.80 -12.02 12.99
C ALA A 280 4.52 -10.61 13.53
N ILE A 281 3.24 -10.29 13.73
CA ILE A 281 2.84 -9.02 14.35
C ILE A 281 3.33 -8.93 15.79
N VAL A 282 3.40 -10.07 16.49
CA VAL A 282 3.93 -10.18 17.85
C VAL A 282 4.96 -11.33 17.90
N PRO A 283 6.22 -11.07 17.52
CA PRO A 283 7.22 -12.13 17.38
C PRO A 283 7.67 -12.71 18.72
N GLU A 284 7.62 -11.92 19.80
CA GLU A 284 8.09 -12.29 21.15
C GLU A 284 7.06 -13.05 21.98
N MET A 285 5.82 -13.20 21.50
CA MET A 285 4.77 -13.91 22.24
C MET A 285 5.16 -15.38 22.42
N VAL A 286 5.15 -15.88 23.65
CA VAL A 286 5.43 -17.29 23.95
C VAL A 286 4.27 -18.19 23.48
N VAL A 287 4.58 -19.45 23.17
CA VAL A 287 3.61 -20.41 22.60
C VAL A 287 2.34 -20.52 23.46
N ASP A 288 2.47 -20.59 24.78
CA ASP A 288 1.31 -20.71 25.68
C ASP A 288 0.37 -19.51 25.57
N ASP A 289 0.89 -18.29 25.43
CA ASP A 289 0.07 -17.09 25.33
C ASP A 289 -0.58 -16.96 23.94
N ARG A 290 0.11 -17.42 22.89
CA ARG A 290 -0.49 -17.58 21.54
C ARG A 290 -1.68 -18.54 21.59
N VAL A 291 -1.49 -19.70 22.22
CA VAL A 291 -2.55 -20.70 22.35
C VAL A 291 -3.70 -20.16 23.19
N LYS A 292 -3.45 -19.52 24.33
CA LYS A 292 -4.50 -18.89 25.15
C LYS A 292 -5.30 -17.85 24.34
N LEU A 293 -4.64 -17.03 23.52
CA LEU A 293 -5.30 -16.04 22.68
C LEU A 293 -6.21 -16.72 21.65
N ILE A 294 -5.69 -17.72 20.92
CA ILE A 294 -6.47 -18.44 19.91
C ILE A 294 -7.62 -19.21 20.55
N SER A 295 -7.41 -19.83 21.72
CA SER A 295 -8.48 -20.50 22.48
C SER A 295 -9.60 -19.55 22.87
N ARG A 296 -9.29 -18.33 23.35
CA ARG A 296 -10.33 -17.31 23.63
C ARG A 296 -11.14 -16.95 22.37
N GLN A 297 -10.48 -16.92 21.21
CA GLN A 297 -11.16 -16.65 19.94
C GLN A 297 -12.01 -17.85 19.47
N VAL A 298 -11.57 -19.07 19.75
CA VAL A 298 -12.40 -20.28 19.55
C VAL A 298 -13.65 -20.22 20.43
N ASP A 299 -13.51 -19.87 21.72
CA ASP A 299 -14.65 -19.73 22.65
C ASP A 299 -15.62 -18.66 22.15
N PHE A 300 -15.13 -17.47 21.76
CA PHE A 300 -15.95 -16.43 21.15
C PHE A 300 -16.70 -16.91 19.90
N ILE A 301 -16.06 -17.68 19.02
CA ILE A 301 -16.72 -18.20 17.82
C ILE A 301 -17.74 -19.30 18.17
N LYS A 302 -17.51 -20.07 19.24
CA LYS A 302 -18.52 -21.02 19.75
C LYS A 302 -19.75 -20.28 20.27
N ASP A 303 -19.59 -19.14 20.93
CA ASP A 303 -20.72 -18.32 21.39
C ASP A 303 -21.59 -17.86 20.20
N LEU A 304 -20.99 -17.57 19.04
CA LEU A 304 -21.77 -17.24 17.83
C LEU A 304 -22.69 -18.39 17.37
N LEU A 305 -22.40 -19.65 17.72
CA LEU A 305 -23.28 -20.77 17.38
C LEU A 305 -24.61 -20.76 18.15
N GLU A 306 -24.74 -19.98 19.23
CA GLU A 306 -26.01 -19.82 19.94
C GLU A 306 -27.08 -19.16 19.06
N ASP A 307 -26.65 -18.22 18.21
CA ASP A 307 -27.53 -17.45 17.32
C ASP A 307 -27.43 -17.91 15.85
N TYR A 308 -26.25 -18.36 15.41
CA TYR A 308 -25.94 -18.56 13.99
C TYR A 308 -25.56 -20.01 13.67
N HIS A 309 -26.50 -20.75 13.06
CA HIS A 309 -26.38 -22.20 12.84
C HIS A 309 -26.10 -22.59 11.37
N ASP A 310 -26.24 -21.64 10.45
CA ASP A 310 -26.14 -21.80 9.00
C ASP A 310 -25.00 -20.97 8.36
N VAL A 311 -24.23 -20.26 9.18
CA VAL A 311 -23.04 -19.52 8.75
C VAL A 311 -21.84 -20.47 8.65
N LYS A 312 -21.44 -20.83 7.42
CA LYS A 312 -20.31 -21.76 7.22
C LYS A 312 -18.99 -21.30 7.84
N TRP A 313 -18.75 -19.99 7.88
CA TRP A 313 -17.49 -19.41 8.32
C TRP A 313 -17.20 -19.71 9.80
N ILE A 314 -18.24 -19.77 10.63
CA ILE A 314 -18.13 -20.13 12.05
C ILE A 314 -17.50 -21.52 12.17
N PHE A 315 -18.06 -22.51 11.46
CA PHE A 315 -17.53 -23.87 11.47
C PHE A 315 -16.12 -23.97 10.84
N GLU A 316 -15.87 -23.26 9.73
CA GLU A 316 -14.55 -23.23 9.07
C GLU A 316 -13.47 -22.68 10.02
N MET A 317 -13.75 -21.60 10.74
CA MET A 317 -12.80 -21.02 11.70
C MET A 317 -12.62 -21.86 12.96
N LEU A 318 -13.68 -22.47 13.50
CA LEU A 318 -13.57 -23.41 14.63
C LEU A 318 -12.65 -24.60 14.29
N LEU A 319 -12.83 -25.17 13.09
CA LEU A 319 -11.98 -26.22 12.55
C LEU A 319 -10.53 -25.77 12.42
N GLU A 320 -10.28 -24.67 11.71
CA GLU A 320 -8.92 -24.19 11.43
C GLU A 320 -8.18 -23.79 12.72
N TYR A 321 -8.82 -23.06 13.62
CA TYR A 321 -8.16 -22.55 14.83
C TYR A 321 -7.90 -23.63 15.87
N THR A 322 -8.77 -24.65 15.94
CA THR A 322 -8.52 -25.82 16.80
C THR A 322 -7.37 -26.67 16.26
N LEU A 323 -7.25 -26.82 14.95
CA LEU A 323 -6.09 -27.47 14.33
C LEU A 323 -4.80 -26.65 14.51
N LEU A 324 -4.93 -25.33 14.58
CA LEU A 324 -3.81 -24.41 14.78
C LEU A 324 -3.25 -24.50 16.20
N THR A 325 -4.10 -24.58 17.23
CA THR A 325 -3.65 -24.79 18.61
C THR A 325 -3.00 -26.16 18.80
N TYR A 326 -3.55 -27.21 18.16
CA TYR A 326 -2.93 -28.53 18.07
C TYR A 326 -1.50 -28.45 17.49
N LYS A 327 -1.35 -27.77 16.34
CA LYS A 327 -0.05 -27.59 15.67
C LYS A 327 0.95 -26.81 16.54
N LEU A 328 0.48 -25.79 17.27
CA LEU A 328 1.32 -24.97 18.15
C LEU A 328 1.84 -25.74 19.37
N ARG A 329 0.98 -26.55 20.00
CA ARG A 329 1.37 -27.34 21.17
C ARG A 329 2.11 -28.63 20.84
N ASN A 330 1.89 -29.17 19.63
CA ASN A 330 2.35 -30.50 19.24
C ASN A 330 1.84 -31.60 20.20
N GLU A 331 0.64 -31.41 20.75
CA GLU A 331 -0.05 -32.34 21.66
C GLU A 331 -1.27 -32.94 20.95
N PRO A 332 -1.63 -34.23 21.15
CA PRO A 332 -2.82 -34.82 20.56
C PRO A 332 -4.11 -34.09 20.97
N LEU A 333 -5.06 -33.97 20.03
CA LEU A 333 -6.39 -33.46 20.32
C LEU A 333 -7.10 -34.35 21.35
N GLY A 334 -7.84 -33.74 22.27
CA GLY A 334 -8.69 -34.46 23.21
C GLY A 334 -9.83 -35.21 22.51
N VAL A 335 -10.45 -36.14 23.23
CA VAL A 335 -11.60 -36.92 22.71
C VAL A 335 -12.76 -36.00 22.34
N GLU A 336 -13.04 -34.99 23.16
CA GLU A 336 -14.10 -34.02 22.94
C GLU A 336 -13.84 -33.14 21.71
N GLN A 337 -12.65 -32.53 21.62
CA GLN A 337 -12.24 -31.73 20.45
C GLN A 337 -12.27 -32.55 19.16
N SER A 338 -11.84 -33.82 19.22
CA SER A 338 -11.92 -34.72 18.06
C SER A 338 -13.35 -34.95 17.61
N LYS A 339 -14.31 -35.08 18.55
CA LYS A 339 -15.74 -35.20 18.25
C LYS A 339 -16.32 -33.90 17.68
N GLU A 340 -15.92 -32.74 18.20
CA GLU A 340 -16.34 -31.44 17.69
C GLU A 340 -15.90 -31.25 16.23
N LEU A 341 -14.64 -31.57 15.91
CA LEU A 341 -14.10 -31.48 14.55
C LEU A 341 -14.91 -32.31 13.53
N VAL A 342 -15.34 -33.52 13.91
CA VAL A 342 -16.22 -34.36 13.08
C VAL A 342 -17.53 -33.61 12.77
N GLY A 343 -18.17 -33.05 13.80
CA GLY A 343 -19.40 -32.28 13.67
C GLY A 343 -19.24 -31.05 12.79
N TRP A 344 -18.17 -30.27 12.99
CA TRP A 344 -17.91 -29.07 12.19
C TRP A 344 -17.64 -29.39 10.72
N VAL A 345 -16.84 -30.42 10.43
CA VAL A 345 -16.59 -30.86 9.04
C VAL A 345 -17.89 -31.27 8.33
N ALA A 346 -18.77 -31.99 9.02
CA ALA A 346 -20.08 -32.35 8.49
C ALA A 346 -20.93 -31.10 8.19
N SER A 347 -20.97 -30.13 9.11
CA SER A 347 -21.65 -28.84 8.90
C SER A 347 -21.09 -28.07 7.71
N ILE A 348 -19.76 -27.97 7.56
CA ILE A 348 -19.11 -27.28 6.44
C ILE A 348 -19.44 -27.96 5.11
N LYS A 349 -19.35 -29.30 5.02
CA LYS A 349 -19.71 -30.06 3.81
C LYS A 349 -21.16 -29.77 3.37
N ARG A 350 -22.08 -29.64 4.34
CA ARG A 350 -23.49 -29.30 4.09
C ARG A 350 -23.67 -27.84 3.64
N LEU A 351 -22.95 -26.90 4.27
CA LEU A 351 -23.12 -25.45 4.04
C LEU A 351 -22.28 -24.91 2.86
N ASP A 352 -21.27 -25.65 2.38
CA ASP A 352 -20.43 -25.26 1.23
C ASP A 352 -20.37 -26.36 0.14
N PRO A 353 -21.51 -26.70 -0.49
CA PRO A 353 -21.59 -27.80 -1.45
C PRO A 353 -20.69 -27.59 -2.68
N GLN A 354 -20.45 -26.33 -3.08
CA GLN A 354 -19.55 -26.00 -4.20
C GLN A 354 -18.10 -26.42 -3.94
N ARG A 355 -17.70 -26.55 -2.67
CA ARG A 355 -16.35 -26.98 -2.25
C ARG A 355 -16.37 -28.31 -1.51
N PHE A 356 -17.43 -29.12 -1.68
CA PHE A 356 -17.57 -30.41 -1.00
C PHE A 356 -16.31 -31.29 -1.11
N ASN A 357 -15.74 -31.41 -2.31
CA ASN A 357 -14.55 -32.23 -2.54
C ASN A 357 -13.32 -31.71 -1.76
N ARG A 358 -13.14 -30.39 -1.62
CA ARG A 358 -12.09 -29.80 -0.78
C ARG A 358 -12.25 -30.28 0.67
N TRP A 359 -13.47 -30.24 1.19
CA TRP A 359 -13.78 -30.62 2.56
C TRP A 359 -13.68 -32.13 2.79
N GLN A 360 -14.06 -32.94 1.79
CA GLN A 360 -13.89 -34.38 1.84
C GLN A 360 -12.41 -34.80 1.83
N GLU A 361 -11.58 -34.15 1.01
CA GLU A 361 -10.13 -34.38 1.04
C GLU A 361 -9.50 -33.97 2.37
N LEU A 362 -9.94 -32.85 2.95
CA LEU A 362 -9.47 -32.42 4.27
C LEU A 362 -9.86 -33.43 5.36
N ALA A 363 -11.11 -33.90 5.37
CA ALA A 363 -11.59 -34.91 6.31
C ALA A 363 -10.74 -36.19 6.24
N LYS A 364 -10.43 -36.67 5.03
CA LYS A 364 -9.56 -37.82 4.80
C LYS A 364 -8.15 -37.61 5.35
N LYS A 365 -7.56 -36.43 5.12
CA LYS A 365 -6.23 -36.07 5.65
C LYS A 365 -6.20 -36.05 7.18
N LEU A 366 -7.29 -35.58 7.80
CA LEU A 366 -7.44 -35.52 9.25
C LEU A 366 -7.93 -36.84 9.87
N LYS A 367 -8.16 -37.89 9.06
CA LYS A 367 -8.74 -39.18 9.49
C LYS A 367 -10.08 -39.02 10.22
N ILE A 368 -10.86 -38.03 9.83
CA ILE A 368 -12.21 -37.79 10.32
C ILE A 368 -13.16 -38.76 9.59
N PRO A 369 -13.97 -39.58 10.30
CA PRO A 369 -14.97 -40.45 9.69
C PRO A 369 -15.93 -39.67 8.80
N ASP A 370 -16.43 -40.32 7.74
CA ASP A 370 -17.32 -39.67 6.75
C ASP A 370 -18.69 -39.26 7.29
#